data_AF-K6ZMA5-F1
#
_entry.id   AF-K6ZMA5-F1
#
_cell.length_a   1.000
_cell.length_b   1.000
_cell.length_c   1.000
_cell.angle_alpha   90.00
_cell.angle_beta   90.00
_cell.angle_gamma   90.00
#
_symmetry.space_group_name_H-M   'P 1'
#
loop_
_entity.id
_entity.type
_entity.pdbx_description
1 polymer ?
#
loop_
_entity_poly.entity_id
_entity_poly.type
_entity_poly.pdbx_seq_one_letter_code
_entity_poly.pdbx_strand_id
1 'polypeptide(L)'
;MDIINNINSAIVSGTIGIKRAYDGVSQNTSNLANLSAFSAPSRDPQEFLANATLNQLNAIKQVLPQAPDGITSNLVGLSINLTNAQASTKVVDTASNTVGTILDILA
;
A
#
# COMPACT_ATOMS: atom_id res chain seq x y z
N MET A 1 25.62 19.24 -17.87
CA MET A 1 24.75 19.74 -16.78
C MET A 1 23.52 18.85 -16.59
N ASP A 2 23.05 18.13 -17.61
CA ASP A 2 21.83 17.30 -17.53
C ASP A 2 21.93 16.07 -16.64
N ILE A 3 23.10 15.40 -16.56
CA ILE A 3 23.21 14.14 -15.81
C ILE A 3 22.96 14.33 -14.31
N ILE A 4 23.52 15.38 -13.70
CA ILE A 4 23.31 15.68 -12.27
C ILE A 4 21.84 16.03 -11.98
N ASN A 5 21.20 16.79 -12.87
CA ASN A 5 19.78 17.13 -12.74
C ASN A 5 18.88 15.89 -12.86
N ASN A 6 19.21 14.97 -13.78
CA ASN A 6 18.49 13.69 -13.93
C ASN A 6 18.66 12.79 -12.70
N ILE A 7 19.87 12.71 -12.13
CA ILE A 7 20.15 11.94 -10.91
C ILE A 7 19.38 12.51 -9.71
N ASN A 8 19.43 13.83 -9.51
CA ASN A 8 18.69 14.47 -8.42
C ASN A 8 17.18 14.25 -8.58
N SER A 9 16.65 14.37 -9.81
CA SER A 9 15.26 14.06 -10.11
C SER A 9 14.91 12.60 -9.83
N ALA A 10 15.79 11.65 -10.16
CA ALA A 10 15.62 10.23 -9.88
C ALA A 10 15.57 9.95 -8.37
N ILE A 11 16.48 10.53 -7.57
CA ILE A 11 16.50 10.39 -6.11
C ILE A 11 15.22 10.97 -5.50
N VAL A 12 14.83 12.18 -5.92
CA VAL A 12 13.62 12.86 -5.41
C VAL A 12 12.37 12.06 -5.77
N SER A 13 12.22 11.67 -7.03
CA SER A 13 11.05 10.90 -7.49
C SER A 13 10.98 9.51 -6.87
N GLY A 14 12.10 8.82 -6.73
CA GLY A 14 12.20 7.55 -5.99
C GLY A 14 11.79 7.72 -4.52
N THR A 15 12.29 8.75 -3.84
CA THR A 15 11.91 9.03 -2.44
C THR A 15 10.41 9.34 -2.30
N ILE A 16 9.84 10.10 -3.24
CA ILE A 16 8.39 10.35 -3.30
C ILE A 16 7.61 9.04 -3.53
N GLY A 17 8.08 8.17 -4.41
CA GLY A 17 7.47 6.87 -4.68
C GLY A 17 7.46 5.97 -3.44
N ILE A 18 8.57 5.91 -2.70
CA ILE A 18 8.67 5.18 -1.42
C ILE A 18 7.66 5.73 -0.42
N LYS A 19 7.57 7.06 -0.27
CA LYS A 19 6.61 7.70 0.64
C LYS A 19 5.16 7.35 0.29
N ARG A 20 4.78 7.47 -0.97
CA ARG A 20 3.43 7.11 -1.43
C ARG A 20 3.10 5.65 -1.18
N ALA A 21 4.06 4.76 -1.43
CA ALA A 21 3.90 3.34 -1.14
C ALA A 21 3.73 3.08 0.36
N TYR A 22 4.50 3.76 1.21
CA TYR A 22 4.33 3.70 2.67
C TYR A 22 2.93 4.16 3.11
N ASP A 23 2.46 5.30 2.60
CA ASP A 23 1.12 5.82 2.92
C ASP A 23 0.02 4.82 2.51
N GLY A 24 0.16 4.23 1.31
CA GLY A 24 -0.75 3.20 0.83
C GLY A 24 -0.73 1.92 1.68
N VAL A 25 0.46 1.44 2.08
CA VAL A 25 0.59 0.31 3.02
C VAL A 25 -0.11 0.63 4.34
N SER A 26 0.11 1.82 4.90
CA SER A 26 -0.53 2.24 6.15
C SER A 26 -2.05 2.26 6.04
N GLN A 27 -2.60 2.74 4.93
CA GLN A 27 -4.04 2.76 4.71
C GLN A 27 -4.61 1.35 4.57
N ASN A 28 -4.02 0.51 3.71
CA ASN A 28 -4.53 -0.86 3.48
C ASN A 28 -4.40 -1.74 4.73
N THR A 29 -3.32 -1.59 5.51
CA THR A 29 -3.16 -2.30 6.80
C THR A 29 -4.20 -1.84 7.82
N SER A 30 -4.45 -0.53 7.93
CA SER A 30 -5.49 0.00 8.83
C SER A 30 -6.87 -0.51 8.47
N ASN A 31 -7.21 -0.54 7.17
CA ASN A 31 -8.46 -1.11 6.69
C ASN A 31 -8.59 -2.59 7.04
N LEU A 32 -7.53 -3.37 6.86
CA LEU A 32 -7.51 -4.79 7.18
C LEU A 32 -7.63 -5.05 8.70
N ALA A 33 -6.93 -4.26 9.51
CA ALA A 33 -7.03 -4.32 10.96
C ALA A 33 -8.46 -4.02 11.45
N ASN A 34 -9.10 -2.99 10.90
CA ASN A 34 -10.49 -2.67 11.21
C ASN A 34 -11.45 -3.81 10.84
N LEU A 35 -11.28 -4.43 9.66
CA LEU A 35 -12.07 -5.60 9.25
C LEU A 35 -11.86 -6.80 10.20
N SER A 36 -10.63 -7.05 10.65
CA SER A 36 -10.34 -8.12 11.61
C SER A 36 -10.96 -7.86 12.99
N ALA A 37 -11.10 -6.60 13.41
CA ALA A 37 -11.74 -6.25 14.68
C ALA A 37 -13.25 -6.53 14.70
N PHE A 38 -13.95 -6.42 13.55
CA PHE A 38 -15.35 -6.85 13.41
C PHE A 38 -15.52 -8.37 13.30
N SER A 39 -14.42 -9.11 13.17
CA SER A 39 -14.39 -10.57 13.03
C SER A 39 -14.14 -11.30 14.36
N ALA A 40 -14.29 -10.63 15.51
CA ALA A 40 -14.24 -11.32 16.78
C ALA A 40 -15.46 -12.27 16.87
N PRO A 41 -15.25 -13.61 16.99
CA PRO A 41 -16.37 -14.52 17.07
C PRO A 41 -17.09 -14.26 18.40
N SER A 42 -18.36 -13.88 18.34
CA SER A 42 -19.26 -14.10 19.47
C SER A 42 -19.13 -15.56 19.89
N ARG A 43 -19.10 -15.80 21.21
CA ARG A 43 -18.94 -17.13 21.81
C ARG A 43 -19.93 -18.18 21.27
N ASP A 44 -21.00 -17.71 20.65
CA ASP A 44 -22.01 -18.51 19.97
C ASP A 44 -21.89 -18.35 18.43
N PRO A 45 -21.47 -19.41 17.70
CA PRO A 45 -21.39 -19.40 16.24
C PRO A 45 -22.72 -19.04 15.56
N GLN A 46 -23.86 -19.34 16.17
CA GLN A 46 -25.17 -18.99 15.61
C GLN A 46 -25.44 -17.50 15.71
N GLU A 47 -25.05 -16.86 16.82
CA GLU A 47 -25.15 -15.43 17.01
C GLU A 47 -24.18 -14.67 16.10
N PHE A 48 -22.96 -15.20 15.89
CA PHE A 48 -22.00 -14.66 14.93
C PHE A 48 -22.56 -14.69 13.51
N LEU A 49 -23.09 -15.83 13.07
CA LEU A 49 -23.67 -15.97 11.73
C LEU A 49 -24.94 -15.13 11.57
N ALA A 50 -25.79 -15.04 12.60
CA ALA A 50 -26.98 -14.20 12.57
C ALA A 50 -26.63 -12.71 12.48
N ASN A 51 -25.70 -12.23 13.32
CA ASN A 51 -25.25 -10.85 13.28
C ASN A 51 -24.48 -10.53 11.99
N ALA A 52 -23.64 -11.45 11.50
CA ALA A 52 -22.96 -11.29 10.22
C ALA A 52 -23.95 -11.23 9.06
N THR A 53 -24.99 -12.08 9.06
CA THR A 53 -26.03 -12.10 8.03
C THR A 53 -26.90 -10.84 8.09
N LEU A 54 -27.25 -10.36 9.28
CA LEU A 54 -28.01 -9.12 9.45
C LEU A 54 -27.19 -7.88 9.05
N ASN A 55 -25.90 -7.84 9.40
CA ASN A 55 -24.99 -6.77 8.97
C ASN A 55 -24.74 -6.82 7.46
N GLN A 56 -24.58 -8.01 6.88
CA GLN A 56 -24.48 -8.19 5.42
C GLN A 56 -25.76 -7.76 4.71
N LEU A 57 -26.94 -8.14 5.20
CA LEU A 57 -28.23 -7.75 4.62
C LEU A 57 -28.48 -6.24 4.75
N ASN A 58 -28.09 -5.62 5.86
CA ASN A 58 -28.18 -4.16 6.02
C ASN A 58 -27.18 -3.42 5.12
N ALA A 59 -25.97 -3.96 4.95
CA ALA A 59 -24.99 -3.44 3.99
C ALA A 59 -25.47 -3.60 2.54
N ILE A 60 -26.07 -4.74 2.19
CA ILE A 60 -26.67 -4.96 0.86
C ILE A 60 -27.85 -4.02 0.61
N LYS A 61 -28.66 -3.72 1.64
CA LYS A 61 -29.75 -2.74 1.54
C LYS A 61 -29.27 -1.29 1.38
N GLN A 62 -28.05 -0.98 1.81
CA GLN A 62 -27.44 0.34 1.61
C GLN A 62 -26.55 0.43 0.35
N VAL A 63 -26.26 -0.69 -0.32
CA VAL A 63 -25.28 -0.78 -1.42
C VAL A 63 -25.87 -1.49 -2.65
N LEU A 64 -26.70 -0.77 -3.39
CA LEU A 64 -26.52 -0.70 -4.84
C LEU A 64 -26.00 0.72 -5.09
N PRO A 65 -24.76 1.00 -5.54
CA PRO A 65 -23.57 0.19 -5.86
C PRO A 65 -22.32 0.54 -5.00
N GLN A 66 -21.21 -0.19 -5.24
CA GLN A 66 -19.84 -0.11 -4.67
C GLN A 66 -19.53 -1.11 -3.56
N ALA A 67 -18.90 -2.22 -3.96
CA ALA A 67 -18.26 -3.14 -3.02
C ALA A 67 -17.34 -2.33 -2.09
N PRO A 68 -17.57 -2.34 -0.75
CA PRO A 68 -16.59 -1.76 0.17
C PRO A 68 -15.27 -2.49 -0.09
N ASP A 69 -14.16 -1.75 -0.13
CA ASP A 69 -12.82 -2.32 -0.34
C ASP A 69 -12.60 -3.53 0.57
N GLY A 70 -12.82 -4.72 0.01
CA GLY A 70 -12.82 -5.96 0.77
C GLY A 70 -11.40 -6.36 1.19
N ILE A 71 -11.29 -7.46 1.94
CA ILE A 71 -9.98 -8.04 2.32
C ILE A 71 -9.08 -8.21 1.08
N THR A 72 -9.65 -8.71 -0.02
CA THR A 72 -8.93 -8.89 -1.28
C THR A 72 -8.42 -7.56 -1.87
N SER A 73 -9.25 -6.51 -1.90
CA SER A 73 -8.85 -5.18 -2.41
C SER A 73 -7.67 -4.64 -1.59
N ASN A 74 -7.75 -4.75 -0.26
CA ASN A 74 -6.67 -4.28 0.62
C ASN A 74 -5.39 -5.11 0.48
N LEU A 75 -5.47 -6.44 0.33
CA LEU A 75 -4.30 -7.29 0.10
C LEU A 75 -3.63 -7.01 -1.25
N VAL A 76 -4.43 -6.80 -2.31
CA VAL A 76 -3.92 -6.38 -3.62
C VAL A 76 -3.27 -5.00 -3.52
N GLY A 77 -3.89 -4.05 -2.82
CA GLY A 77 -3.32 -2.73 -2.53
C GLY A 77 -1.97 -2.82 -1.80
N LEU A 78 -1.85 -3.68 -0.78
CA LEU A 78 -0.57 -3.94 -0.10
C LEU A 78 0.50 -4.46 -1.06
N SER A 79 0.16 -5.42 -1.92
CA SER A 79 1.08 -5.99 -2.92
C SER A 79 1.54 -4.96 -3.94
N ILE A 80 0.62 -4.11 -4.43
CA ILE A 80 0.94 -3.01 -5.35
C ILE A 80 1.86 -2.00 -4.68
N ASN A 81 1.55 -1.58 -3.46
CA ASN A 81 2.39 -0.63 -2.74
C ASN A 81 3.77 -1.20 -2.44
N LEU A 82 3.89 -2.47 -2.07
CA LEU A 82 5.18 -3.14 -1.90
C LEU A 82 6.00 -3.12 -3.22
N THR A 83 5.36 -3.48 -4.33
CA THR A 83 6.00 -3.46 -5.65
C THR A 83 6.48 -2.05 -6.02
N ASN A 84 5.65 -1.03 -5.77
CA ASN A 84 5.99 0.37 -6.02
C ASN A 84 7.13 0.86 -5.12
N ALA A 85 7.16 0.47 -3.85
CA ALA A 85 8.25 0.76 -2.93
C ALA A 85 9.55 0.16 -3.45
N GLN A 86 9.56 -1.13 -3.80
CA GLN A 86 10.73 -1.83 -4.34
C GLN A 86 11.27 -1.18 -5.62
N ALA A 87 10.38 -0.85 -6.56
CA ALA A 87 10.76 -0.16 -7.79
C ALA A 87 11.37 1.22 -7.50
N SER A 88 10.77 1.97 -6.58
CA SER A 88 11.24 3.30 -6.19
C SER A 88 12.59 3.24 -5.47
N THR A 89 12.81 2.27 -4.58
CA THR A 89 14.10 2.00 -3.94
C THR A 89 15.17 1.69 -5.00
N LYS A 90 14.86 0.86 -6.00
CA LYS A 90 15.79 0.54 -7.08
C LYS A 90 16.22 1.78 -7.88
N VAL A 91 15.31 2.73 -8.09
CA VAL A 91 15.64 4.03 -8.73
C VAL A 91 16.62 4.81 -7.86
N VAL A 92 16.36 4.93 -6.55
CA VAL A 92 17.26 5.62 -5.61
C VAL A 92 18.63 4.96 -5.57
N ASP A 93 18.68 3.63 -5.46
CA ASP A 93 19.93 2.85 -5.43
C ASP A 93 20.74 3.06 -6.70
N THR A 94 20.10 2.98 -7.87
CA THR A 94 20.77 3.18 -9.17
C THR A 94 21.31 4.60 -9.30
N ALA A 95 20.53 5.59 -8.89
CA ALA A 95 20.95 6.98 -8.91
C ALA A 95 22.13 7.22 -7.95
N SER A 96 22.07 6.67 -6.74
CA SER A 96 23.16 6.75 -5.75
C SER A 96 24.44 6.07 -6.25
N ASN A 97 24.34 4.88 -6.85
CA ASN A 97 25.48 4.18 -7.45
C ASN A 97 26.10 4.99 -8.59
N THR A 98 25.27 5.64 -9.41
CA THR A 98 25.76 6.49 -10.51
C THR A 98 26.54 7.70 -9.96
N VAL A 99 26.08 8.33 -8.87
CA VAL A 99 26.84 9.37 -8.18
C VAL A 99 28.18 8.83 -7.71
N GLY A 100 28.20 7.66 -7.07
CA GLY A 100 29.43 7.00 -6.62
C GLY A 100 30.42 6.80 -7.77
N THR A 101 29.97 6.23 -8.89
CA THR A 101 30.82 6.04 -10.07
C THR A 101 31.36 7.36 -10.65
N ILE A 102 30.56 8.43 -10.68
CA ILE A 102 31.03 9.75 -11.12
C ILE A 102 32.10 10.29 -10.18
N LEU A 103 31.90 10.17 -8.87
CA LEU A 103 32.89 10.59 -7.87
C LEU A 103 34.20 9.81 -8.03
N ASP A 104 34.14 8.50 -8.23
CA ASP A 104 35.31 7.65 -8.44
C ASP A 104 36.10 8.02 -9.72
N ILE A 105 35.41 8.47 -10.78
CA ILE A 105 36.07 8.91 -12.03
C ILE A 105 36.75 10.28 -11.87
N LEU A 106 36.20 11.15 -11.00
CA LEU A 106 36.67 12.53 -10.82
C LEU A 106 37.72 12.69 -9.71
N ALA A 107 37.90 11.68 -8.86
CA ALA A 107 38.91 11.63 -7.80
C ALA A 107 40.30 11.24 -8.31
#